data_AF-A0A6L8IFL1-F1
#
_entry.id   AF-A0A6L8IFL1-F1
#
_cell.length_a   1.000
_cell.length_b   1.000
_cell.length_c   1.000
_cell.angle_alpha   90.00
_cell.angle_beta   90.00
_cell.angle_gamma   90.00
#
_symmetry.space_group_name_H-M   'P 1'
#
loop_
_entity.id
_entity.type
_entity.pdbx_description
1 polymer ?
#
loop_
_entity_poly.entity_id
_entity_poly.type
_entity_poly.pdbx_seq_one_letter_code
_entity_poly.pdbx_strand_id
1 'polypeptide(L)'
;MVGPSASQFRVLSIERISESLFAERTIRKRLCRDYGIEDIGDPVKMADSLVRSMGQVRSCESGTEYPQNNRTVFRAAALALASNMRQWSGFLSRRSKFESLLEQYDPIAFSRAVEVDSARIRDVANCLGGQTARGDTNAMVMWARMLAEVADYFNALKELKRYMQAGVDGGEIVPIVAALLGSPRKRLEKQRPPPSGMESWKAPGMGIVLASEFLRNLHWEAFKPDRHINRLLGRWFPEVVRNKSARAEILAREILYCESKDVITGLKYSLVGMAVTPHDCNFTKADNLVWALGAYVEKKNRESDEVYWKTVAAR
;
A
#
# COMPACT_ATOMS: atom_id res chain seq x y z
N MET A 1 -22.46 34.15 26.70
CA MET A 1 -22.52 33.52 25.37
C MET A 1 -21.13 32.98 25.05
N VAL A 2 -20.91 31.68 25.26
CA VAL A 2 -19.70 31.00 24.80
C VAL A 2 -19.99 30.64 23.34
N GLY A 3 -19.31 31.31 22.40
CA GLY A 3 -19.44 30.97 20.98
C GLY A 3 -19.08 29.50 20.74
N PRO A 4 -19.55 28.88 19.64
CA PRO A 4 -19.17 27.52 19.33
C PRO A 4 -17.64 27.48 19.21
N SER A 5 -16.98 26.80 20.13
CA SER A 5 -15.57 26.45 20.00
C SER A 5 -15.41 25.79 18.64
N ALA A 6 -14.69 26.44 17.71
CA ALA A 6 -14.31 25.81 16.45
C ALA A 6 -13.74 24.44 16.80
N SER A 7 -14.36 23.37 16.31
CA SER A 7 -13.96 22.02 16.68
C SER A 7 -12.51 21.81 16.24
N GLN A 8 -11.63 21.58 17.19
CA GLN A 8 -10.22 21.35 16.93
C GLN A 8 -9.99 19.86 16.72
N PHE A 9 -9.29 19.50 15.64
CA PHE A 9 -8.99 18.10 15.33
C PHE A 9 -7.49 17.89 15.15
N ARG A 10 -7.00 16.70 15.51
CA ARG A 10 -5.59 16.32 15.36
C ARG A 10 -5.35 15.68 14.00
N VAL A 11 -4.30 16.11 13.32
CA VAL A 11 -3.80 15.54 12.07
C VAL A 11 -2.29 15.29 12.17
N LEU A 12 -1.75 14.42 11.31
CA LEU A 12 -0.31 14.17 11.22
C LEU A 12 0.44 15.47 10.91
N SER A 13 1.59 15.64 11.57
CA SER A 13 2.54 16.70 11.22
C SER A 13 3.60 16.14 10.27
N ILE A 14 3.35 16.28 8.96
CA ILE A 14 4.26 15.79 7.91
C ILE A 14 5.66 16.42 8.04
N GLU A 15 5.71 17.69 8.45
CA GLU A 15 6.95 18.41 8.75
C GLU A 15 7.73 17.72 9.88
N ARG A 16 7.11 17.50 11.04
CA ARG A 16 7.76 16.82 12.19
C ARG A 16 8.21 15.41 11.85
N ILE A 17 7.39 14.64 11.12
CA ILE A 17 7.76 13.31 10.66
C ILE A 17 9.01 13.37 9.76
N SER A 18 9.08 14.37 8.87
CA SER A 18 10.22 14.56 7.97
C SER A 18 11.48 14.95 8.74
N GLU A 19 11.37 15.87 9.70
CA GLU A 19 12.47 16.25 10.59
C GLU A 19 13.05 15.03 11.34
N SER A 20 12.20 14.26 12.04
CA SER A 20 12.68 13.12 12.84
C SER A 20 13.26 12.00 11.97
N LEU A 21 12.78 11.81 10.74
CA LEU A 21 13.36 10.86 9.78
C LEU A 21 14.81 11.15 9.42
N PHE A 22 15.19 12.44 9.34
CA PHE A 22 16.51 12.87 8.86
C PHE A 22 17.38 13.58 9.90
N ALA A 23 16.91 13.67 11.15
CA ALA A 23 17.63 14.28 12.27
C ALA A 23 18.92 13.51 12.63
N GLU A 24 18.82 12.19 12.81
CA GLU A 24 19.97 11.37 13.24
C GLU A 24 20.80 10.94 12.02
N ARG A 25 22.11 11.26 12.04
CA ARG A 25 23.01 11.08 10.89
C ARG A 25 23.10 9.64 10.41
N THR A 26 23.06 8.66 11.32
CA THR A 26 23.16 7.24 10.97
C THR A 26 21.90 6.76 10.26
N ILE A 27 20.72 7.11 10.76
CA ILE A 27 19.43 6.84 10.11
C ILE A 27 19.35 7.55 8.77
N ARG A 28 19.69 8.85 8.69
CA ARG A 28 19.70 9.62 7.43
C ARG A 28 20.56 8.95 6.37
N LYS A 29 21.83 8.65 6.66
CA LYS A 29 22.73 7.96 5.73
C LYS A 29 22.18 6.62 5.27
N ARG A 30 21.52 5.89 6.18
CA ARG A 30 20.90 4.61 5.87
C ARG A 30 19.73 4.78 4.90
N LEU A 31 18.82 5.73 5.14
CA LEU A 31 17.72 6.05 4.23
C LEU A 31 18.24 6.47 2.85
N CYS A 32 19.25 7.37 2.81
CA CYS A 32 19.90 7.79 1.56
C CYS A 32 20.42 6.62 0.73
N ARG A 33 21.18 5.74 1.37
CA ARG A 33 21.70 4.53 0.71
C ARG A 33 20.60 3.58 0.29
N ASP A 34 19.66 3.28 1.20
CA ASP A 34 18.66 2.25 0.99
C ASP A 34 17.71 2.67 -0.15
N TYR A 35 17.40 3.96 -0.32
CA TYR A 35 16.49 4.46 -1.37
C TYR A 35 17.16 5.17 -2.54
N GLY A 36 18.49 5.29 -2.55
CA GLY A 36 19.24 5.99 -3.59
C GLY A 36 18.92 7.49 -3.66
N ILE A 37 18.67 8.14 -2.51
CA ILE A 37 18.40 9.58 -2.43
C ILE A 37 19.63 10.34 -1.96
N GLU A 38 19.81 11.56 -2.46
CA GLU A 38 20.92 12.44 -2.09
C GLU A 38 20.72 13.06 -0.69
N ASP A 39 21.80 13.18 0.08
CA ASP A 39 21.81 13.88 1.38
C ASP A 39 21.98 15.39 1.15
N ILE A 40 20.87 16.07 0.89
CA ILE A 40 20.82 17.52 0.64
C ILE A 40 20.62 18.36 1.90
N GLY A 41 20.57 17.74 3.09
CA GLY A 41 20.46 18.41 4.39
C GLY A 41 19.10 19.04 4.75
N ASP A 42 18.17 19.16 3.80
CA ASP A 42 16.80 19.66 4.02
C ASP A 42 15.82 18.48 4.25
N PRO A 43 15.31 18.27 5.48
CA PRO A 43 14.49 17.10 5.81
C PRO A 43 13.21 16.99 4.96
N VAL A 44 12.58 18.10 4.62
CA VAL A 44 11.32 18.09 3.85
C VAL A 44 11.59 17.68 2.40
N LYS A 45 12.62 18.25 1.77
CA LYS A 45 13.01 17.86 0.41
C LYS A 45 13.54 16.43 0.33
N MET A 46 14.23 15.96 1.38
CA MET A 46 14.66 14.57 1.50
C MET A 46 13.47 13.62 1.66
N ALA A 47 12.44 14.00 2.44
CA ALA A 47 11.21 13.24 2.57
C ALA A 47 10.45 13.13 1.24
N ASP A 48 10.39 14.21 0.47
CA ASP A 48 9.80 14.18 -0.89
C ASP A 48 10.60 13.29 -1.84
N SER A 49 11.93 13.31 -1.75
CA SER A 49 12.80 12.43 -2.54
C SER A 49 12.62 10.96 -2.15
N LEU A 50 12.48 10.67 -0.85
CA LEU A 50 12.15 9.34 -0.33
C LEU A 50 10.82 8.86 -0.90
N VAL A 51 9.75 9.67 -0.82
CA VAL A 51 8.42 9.31 -1.33
C VAL A 51 8.45 9.08 -2.86
N ARG A 52 9.19 9.91 -3.61
CA ARG A 52 9.38 9.73 -5.05
C ARG A 52 10.10 8.43 -5.38
N SER A 53 11.15 8.09 -4.64
CA SER A 53 11.92 6.84 -4.85
C SER A 53 11.08 5.57 -4.70
N MET A 54 10.01 5.63 -3.88
CA MET A 54 9.07 4.51 -3.71
C MET A 54 8.16 4.31 -4.92
N GLY A 55 7.98 5.34 -5.76
CA GLY A 55 7.28 5.24 -7.04
C GLY A 55 5.78 4.96 -6.94
N GLN A 56 5.13 5.40 -5.87
CA GLN A 56 3.69 5.18 -5.62
C GLN A 56 2.85 6.45 -5.77
N VAL A 57 3.44 7.63 -5.55
CA VAL A 57 2.76 8.91 -5.76
C VAL A 57 2.95 9.33 -7.21
N ARG A 58 1.86 9.74 -7.89
CA ARG A 58 1.95 10.25 -9.27
C ARG A 58 2.83 11.50 -9.27
N SER A 59 3.84 11.54 -10.13
CA SER A 59 4.51 12.80 -10.43
C SER A 59 3.54 13.67 -11.23
N CYS A 60 3.26 14.86 -10.73
CA CYS A 60 2.54 15.89 -11.49
C CYS A 60 3.37 16.42 -12.67
N GLU A 61 4.68 16.16 -12.69
CA GLU A 61 5.63 16.77 -13.62
C GLU A 61 5.67 16.10 -15.00
N SER A 62 5.27 14.82 -15.13
CA SER A 62 5.57 14.07 -16.36
C SER A 62 4.52 14.20 -17.46
N GLY A 63 3.28 14.60 -17.20
CA GLY A 63 2.20 14.72 -18.20
C GLY A 63 1.80 13.42 -18.92
N THR A 64 2.67 12.40 -18.93
CA THR A 64 2.44 11.07 -19.47
C THR A 64 1.47 10.29 -18.60
N GLU A 65 0.39 9.84 -19.21
CA GLU A 65 -0.48 8.84 -18.60
C GLU A 65 0.32 7.57 -18.29
N TYR A 66 0.19 7.07 -17.07
CA TYR A 66 0.76 5.78 -16.70
C TYR A 66 0.13 4.68 -17.55
N PRO A 67 0.91 3.78 -18.18
CA PRO A 67 0.34 2.74 -19.05
C PRO A 67 -0.68 1.88 -18.29
N GLN A 68 -1.93 1.88 -18.75
CA GLN A 68 -3.03 1.10 -18.16
C GLN A 68 -3.11 -0.26 -18.84
N ASN A 69 -2.16 -1.16 -18.53
CA ASN A 69 -2.08 -2.48 -19.16
C ASN A 69 -1.63 -3.56 -18.16
N ASN A 70 -1.69 -4.83 -18.58
CA ASN A 70 -1.35 -5.96 -17.71
C ASN A 70 0.13 -6.01 -17.30
N ARG A 71 1.04 -5.38 -18.05
CA ARG A 71 2.44 -5.23 -17.61
C ARG A 71 2.55 -4.33 -16.38
N THR A 72 1.81 -3.22 -16.36
CA THR A 72 1.71 -2.34 -15.18
C THR A 72 1.04 -3.05 -14.00
N VAL A 73 -0.04 -3.82 -14.26
CA VAL A 73 -0.70 -4.63 -13.22
C VAL A 73 0.24 -5.67 -12.64
N PHE A 74 0.96 -6.41 -13.49
CA PHE A 74 1.88 -7.43 -13.03
C PHE A 74 3.05 -6.83 -12.24
N ARG A 75 3.60 -5.70 -12.70
CA ARG A 75 4.60 -4.93 -11.96
C ARG A 75 4.10 -4.53 -10.57
N ALA A 76 2.89 -3.96 -10.49
CA ALA A 76 2.31 -3.54 -9.22
C ALA A 76 2.14 -4.71 -8.24
N ALA A 77 1.70 -5.87 -8.75
CA ALA A 77 1.50 -7.08 -7.96
C ALA A 77 2.83 -7.68 -7.48
N ALA A 78 3.82 -7.77 -8.37
CA ALA A 78 5.15 -8.28 -8.05
C ALA A 78 5.86 -7.40 -7.00
N LEU A 79 5.76 -6.07 -7.11
CA LEU A 79 6.33 -5.16 -6.12
C LEU A 79 5.61 -5.23 -4.77
N ALA A 80 4.27 -5.41 -4.77
CA ALA A 80 3.52 -5.61 -3.53
C ALA A 80 3.96 -6.90 -2.83
N LEU A 81 4.07 -8.02 -3.55
CA LEU A 81 4.57 -9.28 -3.00
C LEU A 81 6.02 -9.18 -2.53
N ALA A 82 6.89 -8.47 -3.27
CA ALA A 82 8.27 -8.23 -2.86
C ALA A 82 8.39 -7.39 -1.58
N SER A 83 7.39 -6.55 -1.27
CA SER A 83 7.37 -5.74 -0.04
C SER A 83 7.28 -6.56 1.25
N ASN A 84 7.00 -7.88 1.18
CA ASN A 84 7.12 -8.80 2.31
C ASN A 84 8.58 -9.02 2.78
N MET A 85 9.57 -8.60 1.99
CA MET A 85 10.98 -8.77 2.34
C MET A 85 11.33 -8.00 3.63
N ARG A 86 12.01 -8.67 4.57
CA ARG A 86 12.42 -8.08 5.84
C ARG A 86 13.43 -6.93 5.71
N GLN A 87 14.22 -6.91 4.64
CA GLN A 87 15.22 -5.88 4.36
C GLN A 87 15.05 -5.33 2.95
N TRP A 88 14.30 -4.24 2.83
CA TRP A 88 13.99 -3.61 1.55
C TRP A 88 15.22 -3.21 0.74
N SER A 89 16.30 -2.74 1.40
CA SER A 89 17.56 -2.43 0.71
C SER A 89 18.21 -3.64 0.05
N GLY A 90 18.06 -4.83 0.63
CA GLY A 90 18.49 -6.08 0.01
C GLY A 90 17.72 -6.41 -1.27
N PHE A 91 16.42 -6.10 -1.32
CA PHE A 91 15.62 -6.20 -2.54
C PHE A 91 16.09 -5.18 -3.58
N LEU A 92 16.25 -3.91 -3.18
CA LEU A 92 16.62 -2.83 -4.10
C LEU A 92 17.96 -3.10 -4.82
N SER A 93 18.95 -3.65 -4.12
CA SER A 93 20.23 -4.05 -4.75
C SER A 93 20.10 -5.15 -5.81
N ARG A 94 19.02 -5.94 -5.79
CA ARG A 94 18.75 -7.06 -6.71
C ARG A 94 17.59 -6.78 -7.66
N ARG A 95 17.04 -5.57 -7.62
CA ARG A 95 15.82 -5.21 -8.33
C ARG A 95 15.96 -5.37 -9.84
N SER A 96 17.08 -4.95 -10.43
CA SER A 96 17.32 -5.10 -11.88
C SER A 96 17.31 -6.57 -12.31
N LYS A 97 17.97 -7.46 -11.54
CA LYS A 97 17.95 -8.90 -11.78
C LYS A 97 16.53 -9.47 -11.62
N PHE A 98 15.81 -9.05 -10.59
CA PHE A 98 14.41 -9.44 -10.36
C PHE A 98 13.51 -9.02 -11.53
N GLU A 99 13.62 -7.78 -12.00
CA GLU A 99 12.87 -7.25 -13.15
C GLU A 99 13.17 -8.05 -14.43
N SER A 100 14.44 -8.39 -14.66
CA SER A 100 14.84 -9.24 -15.79
C SER A 100 14.26 -10.66 -15.71
N LEU A 101 14.28 -11.29 -14.53
CA LEU A 101 13.76 -12.65 -14.34
C LEU A 101 12.24 -12.72 -14.57
N LEU A 102 11.54 -11.62 -14.30
CA LEU A 102 10.12 -11.43 -14.58
C LEU A 102 9.82 -10.95 -16.01
N GLU A 103 10.78 -11.04 -16.93
CA GLU A 103 10.63 -10.64 -18.33
C GLU A 103 10.14 -9.18 -18.48
N GLN A 104 10.73 -8.26 -17.71
CA GLN A 104 10.32 -6.84 -17.67
C GLN A 104 8.84 -6.67 -17.31
N TYR A 105 8.35 -7.54 -16.42
CA TYR A 105 6.96 -7.63 -15.99
C TYR A 105 5.98 -7.96 -17.12
N ASP A 106 6.43 -8.62 -18.18
CA ASP A 106 5.52 -9.18 -19.18
C ASP A 106 4.88 -10.48 -18.66
N PRO A 107 3.57 -10.50 -18.36
CA PRO A 107 2.93 -11.68 -17.75
C PRO A 107 2.90 -12.88 -18.71
N ILE A 108 2.81 -12.66 -20.02
CA ILE A 108 2.76 -13.74 -21.02
C ILE A 108 4.16 -14.34 -21.18
N ALA A 109 5.19 -13.50 -21.33
CA ALA A 109 6.55 -13.99 -21.46
C ALA A 109 7.02 -14.70 -20.18
N PHE A 110 6.74 -14.14 -19.00
CA PHE A 110 7.15 -14.74 -17.73
C PHE A 110 6.45 -16.07 -17.45
N SER A 111 5.13 -16.18 -17.72
CA SER A 111 4.41 -17.44 -17.52
C SER A 111 4.97 -18.57 -18.39
N ARG A 112 5.24 -18.30 -19.68
CA ARG A 112 5.92 -19.23 -20.60
C ARG A 112 7.33 -19.58 -20.16
N ALA A 113 8.12 -18.59 -19.71
CA ALA A 113 9.49 -18.82 -19.27
C ALA A 113 9.56 -19.76 -18.04
N VAL A 114 8.57 -19.70 -17.14
CA VAL A 114 8.46 -20.59 -15.99
C VAL A 114 8.05 -22.02 -16.39
N GLU A 115 7.25 -22.18 -17.45
CA GLU A 115 6.90 -23.49 -17.99
C GLU A 115 8.09 -24.20 -18.63
N VAL A 116 8.93 -23.43 -19.34
CA VAL A 116 10.16 -23.95 -19.96
C VAL A 116 11.25 -24.22 -18.92
N ASP A 117 11.40 -23.33 -17.92
CA ASP A 117 12.44 -23.44 -16.90
C ASP A 117 11.87 -23.26 -15.49
N SER A 118 11.60 -24.39 -14.83
CA SER A 118 11.13 -24.41 -13.45
C SER A 118 12.17 -23.85 -12.43
N ALA A 119 13.47 -23.80 -12.77
CA ALA A 119 14.49 -23.22 -11.91
C ALA A 119 14.32 -21.70 -11.76
N ARG A 120 13.66 -21.04 -12.71
CA ARG A 120 13.34 -19.61 -12.65
C ARG A 120 12.57 -19.21 -11.39
N ILE A 121 11.67 -20.05 -10.89
CA ILE A 121 10.96 -19.81 -9.62
C ILE A 121 11.96 -19.67 -8.46
N ARG A 122 13.00 -20.51 -8.44
CA ARG A 122 14.05 -20.45 -7.41
C ARG A 122 14.85 -19.16 -7.53
N ASP A 123 15.18 -18.74 -8.74
CA ASP A 123 15.99 -17.53 -8.97
C ASP A 123 15.25 -16.24 -8.64
N VAL A 124 13.96 -16.17 -8.94
CA VAL A 124 13.10 -15.06 -8.48
C VAL A 124 13.00 -15.07 -6.95
N ALA A 125 12.76 -16.24 -6.34
CA ALA A 125 12.70 -16.36 -4.88
C ALA A 125 14.03 -15.95 -4.21
N ASN A 126 15.18 -16.24 -4.82
CA ASN A 126 16.50 -15.81 -4.33
C ASN A 126 16.64 -14.28 -4.29
N CYS A 127 16.00 -13.57 -5.23
CA CYS A 127 15.99 -12.10 -5.25
C CYS A 127 15.12 -11.50 -4.14
N LEU A 128 14.08 -12.21 -3.69
CA LEU A 128 13.23 -11.80 -2.58
C LEU A 128 13.87 -12.16 -1.23
N GLY A 129 14.37 -13.38 -1.07
CA GLY A 129 14.91 -13.89 0.18
C GLY A 129 13.89 -13.99 1.33
N GLY A 130 14.28 -14.64 2.42
CA GLY A 130 13.40 -14.85 3.58
C GLY A 130 12.43 -16.03 3.42
N GLN A 131 11.61 -16.24 4.45
CA GLN A 131 10.80 -17.46 4.60
C GLN A 131 9.61 -17.55 3.64
N THR A 132 9.07 -16.42 3.18
CA THR A 132 7.89 -16.38 2.29
C THR A 132 8.25 -16.35 0.81
N ALA A 133 9.53 -16.16 0.45
CA ALA A 133 9.98 -15.88 -0.91
C ALA A 133 9.45 -16.85 -1.97
N ARG A 134 9.43 -18.15 -1.67
CA ARG A 134 8.90 -19.17 -2.59
C ARG A 134 7.39 -19.04 -2.77
N GLY A 135 6.66 -18.77 -1.69
CA GLY A 135 5.22 -18.52 -1.73
C GLY A 135 4.87 -17.26 -2.51
N ASP A 136 5.61 -16.17 -2.25
CA ASP A 136 5.46 -14.90 -2.98
C ASP A 136 5.76 -15.08 -4.47
N THR A 137 6.80 -15.85 -4.83
CA THR A 137 7.12 -16.15 -6.24
C THR A 137 6.04 -16.99 -6.90
N ASN A 138 5.52 -18.03 -6.22
CA ASN A 138 4.40 -18.81 -6.77
C ASN A 138 3.17 -17.93 -7.00
N ALA A 139 2.89 -16.98 -6.11
CA ALA A 139 1.82 -16.01 -6.32
C ALA A 139 2.08 -15.11 -7.54
N MET A 140 3.34 -14.71 -7.80
CA MET A 140 3.70 -13.99 -9.03
C MET A 140 3.44 -14.84 -10.29
N VAL A 141 3.71 -16.14 -10.27
CA VAL A 141 3.38 -17.05 -11.38
C VAL A 141 1.86 -17.13 -11.58
N MET A 142 1.08 -17.23 -10.51
CA MET A 142 -0.39 -17.21 -10.60
C MET A 142 -0.91 -15.90 -11.19
N TRP A 143 -0.35 -14.76 -10.76
CA TRP A 143 -0.66 -13.46 -11.35
C TRP A 143 -0.36 -13.42 -12.85
N ALA A 144 0.81 -13.89 -13.26
CA ALA A 144 1.22 -13.86 -14.66
C ALA A 144 0.32 -14.73 -15.55
N ARG A 145 -0.05 -15.93 -15.09
CA ARG A 145 -1.01 -16.80 -15.78
C ARG A 145 -2.39 -16.16 -15.91
N MET A 146 -2.92 -15.64 -14.81
CA MET A 146 -4.21 -14.95 -14.81
C MET A 146 -4.22 -13.76 -15.77
N LEU A 147 -3.16 -12.95 -15.78
CA LEU A 147 -3.04 -11.78 -16.66
C LEU A 147 -2.73 -12.14 -18.12
N ALA A 148 -2.34 -13.38 -18.42
CA ALA A 148 -2.24 -13.88 -19.78
C ALA A 148 -3.62 -14.24 -20.36
N GLU A 149 -4.60 -14.58 -19.50
CA GLU A 149 -5.96 -14.93 -19.90
C GLU A 149 -6.91 -13.73 -19.88
N VAL A 150 -6.73 -12.80 -18.94
CA VAL A 150 -7.58 -11.61 -18.79
C VAL A 150 -7.03 -10.46 -19.64
N ALA A 151 -7.70 -10.12 -20.75
CA ALA A 151 -7.20 -9.12 -21.71
C ALA A 151 -6.96 -7.71 -21.10
N ASP A 152 -7.85 -7.21 -20.24
CA ASP A 152 -7.72 -5.89 -19.60
C ASP A 152 -8.15 -5.93 -18.12
N TYR A 153 -7.22 -6.38 -17.27
CA TYR A 153 -7.46 -6.44 -15.83
C TYR A 153 -7.57 -5.05 -15.20
N PHE A 154 -6.88 -4.05 -15.75
CA PHE A 154 -6.89 -2.70 -15.19
C PHE A 154 -8.28 -2.06 -15.32
N ASN A 155 -8.93 -2.19 -16.48
CA ASN A 155 -10.30 -1.73 -16.64
C ASN A 155 -11.28 -2.52 -15.76
N ALA A 156 -11.09 -3.84 -15.61
CA ALA A 156 -11.89 -4.64 -14.68
C ALA A 156 -11.83 -4.10 -13.23
N LEU A 157 -10.63 -3.69 -12.77
CA LEU A 157 -10.48 -3.02 -11.47
C LEU A 157 -11.22 -1.68 -11.42
N LYS A 158 -11.16 -0.85 -12.47
CA LYS A 158 -11.89 0.44 -12.51
C LYS A 158 -13.40 0.23 -12.43
N GLU A 159 -13.93 -0.76 -13.13
CA GLU A 159 -15.35 -1.10 -13.07
C GLU A 159 -15.74 -1.61 -11.69
N LEU A 160 -14.91 -2.46 -11.08
CA LEU A 160 -15.11 -2.90 -9.71
C LEU A 160 -15.11 -1.73 -8.74
N LYS A 161 -14.16 -0.80 -8.87
CA LYS A 161 -14.11 0.44 -8.09
C LYS A 161 -15.43 1.20 -8.22
N ARG A 162 -15.91 1.45 -9.45
CA ARG A 162 -17.17 2.16 -9.74
C ARG A 162 -18.37 1.48 -9.10
N TYR A 163 -18.46 0.16 -9.20
CA TYR A 163 -19.52 -0.63 -8.56
C TYR A 163 -19.53 -0.44 -7.04
N MET A 164 -18.36 -0.50 -6.41
CA MET A 164 -18.23 -0.35 -4.96
C MET A 164 -18.48 1.08 -4.47
N GLN A 165 -18.53 2.11 -5.33
CA GLN A 165 -18.78 3.50 -4.91
C GLN A 165 -20.24 3.74 -4.50
N ALA A 166 -21.16 2.87 -4.91
CA ALA A 166 -22.57 3.04 -4.60
C ALA A 166 -22.81 2.91 -3.08
N GLY A 167 -23.10 4.03 -2.41
CA GLY A 167 -23.41 4.07 -0.98
C GLY A 167 -22.22 4.11 -0.02
N VAL A 168 -21.02 4.46 -0.50
CA VAL A 168 -19.82 4.63 0.34
C VAL A 168 -19.15 5.99 0.07
N ASP A 169 -18.47 6.53 1.08
CA ASP A 169 -17.77 7.79 0.92
C ASP A 169 -16.58 7.62 -0.04
N GLY A 170 -16.28 8.66 -0.83
CA GLY A 170 -15.27 8.59 -1.89
C GLY A 170 -13.88 8.13 -1.43
N GLY A 171 -13.51 8.46 -0.19
CA GLY A 171 -12.25 8.00 0.41
C GLY A 171 -12.24 6.52 0.78
N GLU A 172 -13.38 5.94 1.14
CA GLU A 172 -13.47 4.57 1.68
C GLU A 172 -13.32 3.48 0.61
N ILE A 173 -13.48 3.86 -0.67
CA ILE A 173 -13.56 2.92 -1.79
C ILE A 173 -12.28 2.09 -1.95
N VAL A 174 -11.10 2.71 -1.90
CA VAL A 174 -9.85 1.98 -2.16
C VAL A 174 -9.56 0.95 -1.05
N PRO A 175 -9.71 1.26 0.25
CA PRO A 175 -9.69 0.25 1.31
C PRO A 175 -10.70 -0.89 1.12
N ILE A 176 -11.92 -0.60 0.65
CA ILE A 176 -12.95 -1.61 0.38
C ILE A 176 -12.51 -2.53 -0.78
N VAL A 177 -12.00 -1.96 -1.88
CA VAL A 177 -11.48 -2.76 -3.00
C VAL A 177 -10.29 -3.61 -2.56
N ALA A 178 -9.37 -3.06 -1.75
CA ALA A 178 -8.26 -3.82 -1.19
C ALA A 178 -8.74 -5.00 -0.32
N ALA A 179 -9.77 -4.77 0.51
CA ALA A 179 -10.37 -5.81 1.33
C ALA A 179 -11.03 -6.91 0.49
N LEU A 180 -11.73 -6.55 -0.59
CA LEU A 180 -12.34 -7.48 -1.51
C LEU A 180 -11.29 -8.33 -2.24
N LEU A 181 -10.24 -7.71 -2.79
CA LEU A 181 -9.13 -8.43 -3.43
C LEU A 181 -8.40 -9.34 -2.45
N GLY A 182 -8.29 -8.92 -1.19
CA GLY A 182 -7.62 -9.67 -0.13
C GLY A 182 -8.47 -10.79 0.48
N SER A 183 -9.80 -10.71 0.43
CA SER A 183 -10.69 -11.69 1.06
C SER A 183 -12.09 -11.63 0.44
N PRO A 184 -12.26 -12.06 -0.82
CA PRO A 184 -13.54 -11.93 -1.49
C PRO A 184 -14.59 -12.86 -0.89
N ARG A 185 -15.84 -12.50 -1.08
CA ARG A 185 -17.00 -13.24 -0.61
C ARG A 185 -17.85 -13.66 -1.78
N LYS A 186 -18.26 -14.94 -1.79
CA LYS A 186 -19.11 -15.53 -2.82
C LYS A 186 -20.37 -14.71 -3.11
N ARG A 187 -20.94 -14.04 -2.08
CA ARG A 187 -22.10 -13.17 -2.26
C ARG A 187 -21.79 -11.97 -3.17
N LEU A 188 -20.66 -11.29 -2.96
CA LEU A 188 -20.24 -10.20 -3.83
C LEU A 188 -19.82 -10.69 -5.20
N GLU A 189 -19.13 -11.82 -5.29
CA GLU A 189 -18.76 -12.42 -6.57
C GLU A 189 -19.97 -12.82 -7.41
N LYS A 190 -21.10 -13.17 -6.79
CA LYS A 190 -22.37 -13.38 -7.51
C LYS A 190 -22.97 -12.08 -8.03
N GLN A 191 -22.91 -11.00 -7.25
CA GLN A 191 -23.46 -9.69 -7.63
C GLN A 191 -22.60 -8.99 -8.67
N ARG A 192 -21.27 -9.13 -8.56
CA ARG A 192 -20.28 -8.65 -9.50
C ARG A 192 -19.24 -9.74 -9.75
N PRO A 193 -19.47 -10.60 -10.75
CA PRO A 193 -18.53 -11.63 -11.14
C PRO A 193 -17.16 -11.07 -11.52
N PRO A 194 -16.07 -11.83 -11.27
CA PRO A 194 -14.77 -11.49 -11.85
C PRO A 194 -14.83 -11.56 -13.38
N PRO A 195 -13.90 -10.88 -14.09
CA PRO A 195 -13.87 -10.93 -15.55
C PRO A 195 -13.61 -12.35 -16.06
N SER A 196 -13.94 -12.60 -17.33
CA SER A 196 -13.63 -13.88 -17.99
C SER A 196 -12.14 -14.22 -17.87
N GLY A 197 -11.81 -15.48 -17.59
CA GLY A 197 -10.44 -15.93 -17.28
C GLY A 197 -10.07 -15.84 -15.80
N MET A 198 -11.02 -15.57 -14.90
CA MET A 198 -10.81 -15.57 -13.45
C MET A 198 -11.90 -16.35 -12.72
N GLU A 199 -11.49 -17.18 -11.76
CA GLU A 199 -12.43 -17.90 -10.88
C GLU A 199 -12.92 -17.04 -9.70
N SER A 200 -12.13 -16.05 -9.29
CA SER A 200 -12.39 -15.24 -8.09
C SER A 200 -11.74 -13.86 -8.20
N TRP A 201 -12.27 -12.87 -7.48
CA TRP A 201 -11.59 -11.58 -7.28
C TRP A 201 -10.35 -11.67 -6.38
N LYS A 202 -10.06 -12.83 -5.78
CA LYS A 202 -8.93 -13.03 -4.87
C LYS A 202 -7.62 -12.78 -5.59
N ALA A 203 -6.91 -11.73 -5.20
CA ALA A 203 -5.56 -11.45 -5.66
C ALA A 203 -4.59 -12.55 -5.16
N PRO A 204 -3.87 -13.24 -6.07
CA PRO A 204 -2.92 -14.28 -5.68
C PRO A 204 -1.89 -13.79 -4.66
N GLY A 205 -1.76 -14.53 -3.54
CA GLY A 205 -0.80 -14.24 -2.46
C GLY A 205 -1.11 -13.03 -1.58
N MET A 206 -2.22 -12.32 -1.79
CA MET A 206 -2.46 -11.04 -1.11
C MET A 206 -3.55 -11.11 -0.05
N GLY A 207 -3.23 -10.73 1.19
CA GLY A 207 -4.22 -10.24 2.16
C GLY A 207 -4.51 -8.75 1.95
N ILE A 208 -5.38 -8.15 2.77
CA ILE A 208 -5.78 -6.73 2.65
C ILE A 208 -4.59 -5.76 2.62
N VAL A 209 -3.54 -6.00 3.41
CA VAL A 209 -2.36 -5.14 3.48
C VAL A 209 -1.58 -5.13 2.16
N LEU A 210 -1.40 -6.30 1.55
CA LEU A 210 -0.70 -6.42 0.25
C LEU A 210 -1.57 -5.99 -0.91
N ALA A 211 -2.89 -6.23 -0.84
CA ALA A 211 -3.82 -5.71 -1.82
C ALA A 211 -3.85 -4.17 -1.80
N SER A 212 -3.75 -3.56 -0.62
CA SER A 212 -3.62 -2.10 -0.49
C SER A 212 -2.30 -1.59 -1.09
N GLU A 213 -1.17 -2.28 -0.83
CA GLU A 213 0.11 -1.97 -1.47
C GLU A 213 0.04 -2.10 -3.01
N PHE A 214 -0.61 -3.14 -3.51
CA PHE A 214 -0.83 -3.37 -4.93
C PHE A 214 -1.58 -2.20 -5.57
N LEU A 215 -2.70 -1.76 -4.97
CA LEU A 215 -3.46 -0.62 -5.49
C LEU A 215 -2.66 0.69 -5.43
N ARG A 216 -1.83 0.89 -4.40
CA ARG A 216 -0.90 2.04 -4.34
C ARG A 216 0.18 2.00 -5.41
N ASN A 217 0.68 0.82 -5.75
CA ASN A 217 1.61 0.63 -6.87
C ASN A 217 0.93 0.87 -8.24
N LEU A 218 -0.40 0.83 -8.29
CA LEU A 218 -1.22 1.31 -9.43
C LEU A 218 -1.58 2.81 -9.31
N HIS A 219 -0.99 3.51 -8.36
CA HIS A 219 -1.23 4.93 -8.06
C HIS A 219 -2.67 5.24 -7.64
N TRP A 220 -3.37 4.26 -7.05
CA TRP A 220 -4.61 4.55 -6.36
C TRP A 220 -4.27 5.05 -4.97
N GLU A 221 -4.72 6.26 -4.69
CA GLU A 221 -4.50 6.89 -3.40
C GLU A 221 -5.16 6.06 -2.29
N ALA A 222 -4.34 5.59 -1.36
CA ALA A 222 -4.77 4.79 -0.22
C ALA A 222 -3.79 4.91 0.94
N PHE A 223 -4.29 4.53 2.11
CA PHE A 223 -3.52 4.33 3.34
C PHE A 223 -3.48 2.84 3.67
N LYS A 224 -2.28 2.24 3.66
CA LYS A 224 -2.03 0.81 3.89
C LYS A 224 -1.93 0.52 5.40
N PRO A 225 -2.78 -0.36 5.95
CA PRO A 225 -2.86 -0.58 7.40
C PRO A 225 -1.85 -1.64 7.87
N ASP A 226 -0.56 -1.38 7.67
CA ASP A 226 0.50 -2.30 8.06
C ASP A 226 0.79 -2.28 9.58
N ARG A 227 1.59 -3.22 10.08
CA ARG A 227 1.88 -3.33 11.53
C ARG A 227 2.60 -2.11 12.13
N HIS A 228 3.43 -1.41 11.37
CA HIS A 228 4.14 -0.21 11.81
C HIS A 228 3.14 0.93 11.92
N ILE A 229 2.32 1.11 10.89
CA ILE A 229 1.27 2.12 10.82
C ILE A 229 0.24 1.92 11.93
N ASN A 230 -0.31 0.70 12.07
CA ASN A 230 -1.35 0.41 13.07
C ASN A 230 -0.88 0.72 14.49
N ARG A 231 0.37 0.38 14.80
CA ARG A 231 1.00 0.66 16.09
C ARG A 231 1.16 2.15 16.34
N LEU A 232 1.69 2.90 15.36
CA LEU A 232 1.93 4.34 15.51
C LEU A 232 0.63 5.13 15.58
N LEU A 233 -0.30 4.87 14.66
CA LEU A 233 -1.62 5.53 14.68
C LEU A 233 -2.43 5.16 15.92
N GLY A 234 -2.33 3.91 16.39
CA GLY A 234 -2.93 3.47 17.64
C GLY A 234 -2.43 4.23 18.87
N ARG A 235 -1.14 4.61 18.88
CA ARG A 235 -0.52 5.40 19.96
C ARG A 235 -0.88 6.88 19.86
N TRP A 236 -0.85 7.45 18.67
CA TRP A 236 -1.00 8.90 18.49
C TRP A 236 -2.44 9.39 18.42
N PHE A 237 -3.37 8.56 17.93
CA PHE A 237 -4.77 8.93 17.70
C PHE A 237 -5.77 7.91 18.26
N PRO A 238 -5.67 7.53 19.55
CA PRO A 238 -6.53 6.51 20.14
C PRO A 238 -8.03 6.85 20.06
N GLU A 239 -8.39 8.13 20.10
CA GLU A 239 -9.76 8.61 19.90
C GLU A 239 -10.28 8.39 18.48
N VAL A 240 -9.45 8.63 17.46
CA VAL A 240 -9.82 8.41 16.06
C VAL A 240 -9.98 6.92 15.79
N VAL A 241 -9.11 6.09 16.37
CA VAL A 241 -9.22 4.62 16.29
C VAL A 241 -10.54 4.13 16.87
N ARG A 242 -10.97 4.64 18.03
CA ARG A 242 -12.28 4.31 18.61
C ARG A 242 -13.41 4.74 17.68
N ASN A 243 -13.37 5.97 17.18
CA ASN A 243 -14.41 6.51 16.30
C ASN A 243 -14.55 5.75 14.98
N LYS A 244 -13.44 5.30 14.37
CA LYS A 244 -13.45 4.58 13.09
C LYS A 244 -13.72 3.08 13.20
N SER A 245 -13.71 2.52 14.42
CA SER A 245 -13.97 1.08 14.63
C SER A 245 -15.37 0.67 14.17
N ALA A 246 -16.40 1.41 14.57
CA ALA A 246 -17.79 1.12 14.19
C ALA A 246 -18.00 1.21 12.67
N ARG A 247 -17.44 2.24 12.01
CA ARG A 247 -17.54 2.37 10.55
C ARG A 247 -16.85 1.22 9.82
N ALA A 248 -15.67 0.79 10.28
CA ALA A 248 -14.98 -0.35 9.69
C ALA A 248 -15.78 -1.66 9.79
N GLU A 249 -16.46 -1.88 10.91
CA GLU A 249 -17.35 -3.03 11.10
C GLU A 249 -18.57 -2.98 10.17
N ILE A 250 -19.20 -1.81 10.04
CA ILE A 250 -20.31 -1.58 9.09
C ILE A 250 -19.86 -1.88 7.66
N LEU A 251 -18.73 -1.30 7.22
CA LEU A 251 -18.21 -1.56 5.88
C LEU A 251 -17.90 -3.05 5.66
N ALA A 252 -17.29 -3.71 6.65
CA ALA A 252 -16.97 -5.12 6.54
C ALA A 252 -18.23 -6.00 6.44
N ARG A 253 -19.25 -5.75 7.27
CA ARG A 253 -20.45 -6.60 7.35
C ARG A 253 -21.48 -6.29 6.27
N GLU A 254 -21.79 -5.01 6.06
CA GLU A 254 -22.91 -4.59 5.21
C GLU A 254 -22.50 -4.45 3.74
N ILE A 255 -21.27 -3.99 3.49
CA ILE A 255 -20.76 -3.80 2.12
C ILE A 255 -19.99 -5.05 1.65
N LEU A 256 -19.10 -5.58 2.49
CA LEU A 256 -18.22 -6.70 2.12
C LEU A 256 -18.75 -8.09 2.49
N TYR A 257 -19.82 -8.18 3.28
CA TYR A 257 -20.35 -9.42 3.85
C TYR A 257 -19.26 -10.29 4.51
N CYS A 258 -18.36 -9.64 5.25
CA CYS A 258 -17.15 -10.21 5.80
C CYS A 258 -17.00 -9.87 7.28
N GLU A 259 -16.79 -10.88 8.12
CA GLU A 259 -16.57 -10.72 9.56
C GLU A 259 -15.12 -11.01 9.99
N SER A 260 -14.20 -11.06 9.02
CA SER A 260 -12.79 -11.34 9.32
C SER A 260 -12.19 -10.20 10.14
N LYS A 261 -11.58 -10.55 11.28
CA LYS A 261 -10.85 -9.60 12.14
C LYS A 261 -9.74 -8.86 11.38
N ASP A 262 -9.10 -9.53 10.44
CA ASP A 262 -8.04 -8.93 9.62
C ASP A 262 -8.60 -7.88 8.65
N VAL A 263 -9.75 -8.15 8.05
CA VAL A 263 -10.44 -7.19 7.17
C VAL A 263 -10.93 -5.99 7.97
N ILE A 264 -11.60 -6.22 9.10
CA ILE A 264 -12.09 -5.14 9.98
C ILE A 264 -10.91 -4.29 10.49
N THR A 265 -9.82 -4.93 10.93
CA THR A 265 -8.63 -4.21 11.41
C THR A 265 -7.96 -3.42 10.30
N GLY A 266 -7.84 -3.99 9.10
CA GLY A 266 -7.27 -3.30 7.96
C GLY A 266 -8.12 -2.09 7.55
N LEU A 267 -9.43 -2.26 7.37
CA LEU A 267 -10.35 -1.15 7.09
C LEU A 267 -10.25 -0.06 8.15
N LYS A 268 -10.31 -0.43 9.44
CA LYS A 268 -10.19 0.52 10.55
C LYS A 268 -8.96 1.40 10.44
N TYR A 269 -7.77 0.81 10.28
CA TYR A 269 -6.55 1.60 10.26
C TYR A 269 -6.33 2.35 8.94
N SER A 270 -6.85 1.86 7.82
CA SER A 270 -6.93 2.67 6.59
C SER A 270 -7.78 3.92 6.82
N LEU A 271 -8.97 3.78 7.43
CA LEU A 271 -9.86 4.91 7.73
C LEU A 271 -9.25 5.88 8.75
N VAL A 272 -8.52 5.38 9.74
CA VAL A 272 -7.79 6.23 10.70
C VAL A 272 -6.72 7.03 9.98
N GLY A 273 -5.85 6.38 9.21
CA GLY A 273 -4.77 7.05 8.48
C GLY A 273 -5.30 8.14 7.54
N MET A 274 -6.38 7.85 6.84
CA MET A 274 -7.08 8.82 6.00
C MET A 274 -7.65 10.01 6.79
N ALA A 275 -8.29 9.75 7.93
CA ALA A 275 -8.90 10.80 8.75
C ALA A 275 -7.87 11.73 9.40
N VAL A 276 -6.66 11.24 9.67
CA VAL A 276 -5.58 12.03 10.29
C VAL A 276 -4.59 12.57 9.27
N THR A 277 -4.74 12.29 7.98
CA THR A 277 -3.88 12.88 6.95
C THR A 277 -4.31 14.34 6.71
N PRO A 278 -3.37 15.31 6.72
CA PRO A 278 -3.68 16.69 6.39
C PRO A 278 -4.30 16.85 5.00
N HIS A 279 -5.23 17.79 4.83
CA HIS A 279 -5.94 18.03 3.56
C HIS A 279 -5.04 18.40 2.37
N ASP A 280 -3.87 18.98 2.65
CA ASP A 280 -2.84 19.35 1.68
C ASP A 280 -1.84 18.21 1.40
N CYS A 281 -2.08 17.02 1.96
CA CYS A 281 -1.22 15.85 1.80
C CYS A 281 -1.99 14.66 1.21
N ASN A 282 -1.38 14.02 0.21
CA ASN A 282 -1.88 12.77 -0.35
C ASN A 282 -1.75 11.62 0.66
N PHE A 283 -2.75 10.74 0.74
CA PHE A 283 -2.77 9.62 1.71
C PHE A 283 -1.58 8.68 1.53
N THR A 284 -1.17 8.40 0.30
CA THR A 284 -0.02 7.53 0.00
C THR A 284 1.31 8.20 0.38
N LYS A 285 1.42 9.52 0.25
CA LYS A 285 2.57 10.28 0.78
C LYS A 285 2.63 10.17 2.31
N ALA A 286 1.54 10.46 3.00
CA ALA A 286 1.48 10.38 4.45
C ALA A 286 1.79 8.97 4.97
N ASP A 287 1.22 7.95 4.35
CA ASP A 287 1.49 6.55 4.65
C ASP A 287 2.97 6.20 4.51
N ASN A 288 3.61 6.53 3.38
CA ASN A 288 5.02 6.24 3.13
C ASN A 288 5.93 6.84 4.21
N LEU A 289 5.62 8.05 4.66
CA LEU A 289 6.39 8.73 5.70
C LEU A 289 6.16 8.12 7.08
N VAL A 290 4.92 7.81 7.46
CA VAL A 290 4.60 7.13 8.73
C VAL A 290 5.24 5.74 8.76
N TRP A 291 5.17 5.01 7.66
CA TRP A 291 5.80 3.71 7.51
C TRP A 291 7.32 3.80 7.68
N ALA A 292 7.97 4.74 6.96
CA ALA A 292 9.42 4.95 7.07
C ALA A 292 9.81 5.30 8.50
N LEU A 293 9.06 6.18 9.16
CA LEU A 293 9.31 6.55 10.54
C LEU A 293 9.25 5.32 11.46
N GLY A 294 8.20 4.51 11.33
CA GLY A 294 8.02 3.29 12.12
C GLY A 294 9.00 2.15 11.81
N ALA A 295 9.66 2.18 10.65
CA ALA A 295 10.68 1.21 10.26
C ALA A 295 12.09 1.64 10.69
N TYR A 296 12.41 2.93 10.63
CA TYR A 296 13.76 3.45 10.83
C TYR A 296 13.98 4.13 12.19
N VAL A 297 13.01 4.91 12.66
CA VAL A 297 13.11 5.76 13.86
C VAL A 297 12.32 5.16 15.02
N GLU A 298 10.99 5.19 14.91
CA GLU A 298 10.01 4.80 15.94
C GLU A 298 9.78 3.28 15.94
N LYS A 299 10.84 2.50 16.20
CA LYS A 299 10.80 1.04 16.18
C LYS A 299 9.98 0.49 17.34
N LYS A 300 9.42 -0.72 17.14
CA LYS A 300 8.66 -1.43 18.17
C LYS A 300 9.46 -1.54 19.48
N ASN A 301 8.85 -1.17 20.60
CA ASN A 301 9.42 -1.14 21.96
C ASN A 301 10.57 -0.12 22.14
N ARG A 302 10.71 0.83 21.23
CA ARG A 302 11.68 1.93 21.27
C ARG A 302 11.05 3.23 20.78
N GLU A 303 9.73 3.33 20.95
CA GLU A 303 8.97 4.51 20.58
C GLU A 303 9.27 5.66 21.54
N SER A 304 9.43 6.86 21.00
CA SER A 304 9.61 8.08 21.78
C SER A 304 8.27 8.65 22.27
N ASP A 305 8.36 9.70 23.09
CA ASP A 305 7.22 10.53 23.47
C ASP A 305 7.07 11.75 22.56
N GLU A 306 7.76 11.78 21.41
CA GLU A 306 7.62 12.88 20.44
C GLU A 306 6.19 12.97 19.88
N VAL A 307 5.77 14.20 19.61
CA VAL A 307 4.46 14.53 19.08
C VAL A 307 4.52 14.70 17.57
N TYR A 308 4.01 13.71 16.84
CA TYR A 308 3.96 13.68 15.38
C TYR A 308 2.63 14.16 14.79
N TRP A 309 1.87 14.93 15.57
CA TRP A 309 0.57 15.46 15.17
C TRP A 309 0.46 16.95 15.53
N LYS A 310 -0.44 17.64 14.85
CA LYS A 310 -0.77 19.05 15.10
C LYS A 310 -2.29 19.21 15.18
N THR A 311 -2.73 20.22 15.92
CA THR A 311 -4.14 20.60 15.99
C THR A 311 -4.46 21.58 14.87
N VAL A 312 -5.56 21.33 14.15
CA VAL A 312 -6.11 22.22 13.13
C VAL A 312 -7.55 22.58 13.47
N ALA A 313 -7.97 23.79 13.10
CA ALA A 313 -9.37 24.20 13.23
C ALA A 313 -10.22 23.46 12.19
N ALA A 314 -11.44 23.08 12.58
CA ALA A 314 -12.47 22.65 11.64
C ALA A 314 -12.68 23.72 10.58
N ARG A 315 -12.75 23.28 9.33
CA ARG A 315 -13.26 24.12 8.24
C ARG A 315 -14.76 24.00 8.17
#